data_AF-A0A2E4M7M9-F1
#
_entry.id   AF-A0A2E4M7M9-F1
#
_cell.length_a   1.000
_cell.length_b   1.000
_cell.length_c   1.000
_cell.angle_alpha   90.00
_cell.angle_beta   90.00
_cell.angle_gamma   90.00
#
_symmetry.space_group_name_H-M   'P 1'
#
loop_
_entity.id
_entity.type
_entity.pdbx_description
1 polymer ?
#
loop_
_entity_poly.entity_id
_entity_poly.type
_entity_poly.pdbx_seq_one_letter_code
_entity_poly.pdbx_strand_id
1 'polypeptide(L)' 'MSQFSDTAVLEDSNETTRRRKIDPTTCERDYSNEEMEFMDALELYKRKSGRMFPTCSEILEVVRDLGYRKAV' A
#
# COMPACT_ATOMS: atom_id res chain seq x y z
N MET A 1 -24.55 -36.03 -35.38
CA MET A 1 -23.25 -35.32 -35.28
C MET A 1 -23.18 -34.27 -36.38
N SER A 2 -23.22 -32.99 -36.04
CA SER A 2 -23.03 -31.91 -37.01
C SER A 2 -22.61 -30.61 -36.30
N GLN A 3 -21.36 -30.23 -36.56
CA GLN A 3 -20.87 -28.86 -36.76
C GLN A 3 -20.83 -27.92 -35.54
N PHE A 4 -19.64 -27.83 -34.93
CA PHE A 4 -19.17 -26.65 -34.21
C PHE A 4 -18.40 -25.76 -35.20
N SER A 5 -18.97 -24.61 -35.51
CA SER A 5 -18.38 -23.56 -36.34
C SER A 5 -17.88 -22.41 -35.46
N ASP A 6 -16.63 -22.04 -35.72
CA ASP A 6 -15.97 -20.73 -35.62
C ASP A 6 -15.85 -19.96 -34.30
N THR A 7 -14.60 -19.95 -33.82
CA THR A 7 -13.76 -18.77 -33.53
C THR A 7 -14.44 -17.41 -33.42
N ALA A 8 -14.39 -16.81 -32.23
CA ALA A 8 -14.17 -15.38 -32.05
C ALA A 8 -13.41 -15.12 -30.74
N VAL A 9 -12.16 -14.70 -30.92
CA VAL A 9 -11.28 -14.02 -29.95
C VAL A 9 -11.98 -12.86 -29.25
N LEU A 10 -11.76 -12.71 -27.93
CA LEU A 10 -11.79 -11.44 -27.21
C LEU A 10 -10.73 -11.50 -26.09
N GLU A 11 -9.55 -10.95 -26.38
CA GLU A 11 -8.62 -10.47 -25.36
C GLU A 11 -9.26 -9.26 -24.65
N ASP A 12 -9.25 -9.26 -23.31
CA ASP A 12 -9.08 -8.01 -22.56
C ASP A 12 -8.16 -8.31 -21.38
N SER A 13 -6.86 -8.16 -21.64
CA SER A 13 -5.80 -8.11 -20.63
C SER A 13 -5.87 -6.75 -19.92
N ASN A 14 -6.92 -6.53 -19.14
CA ASN A 14 -7.03 -5.39 -18.24
C ASN A 14 -7.86 -5.72 -17.02
N GLU A 15 -7.60 -6.86 -16.38
CA GLU A 15 -8.01 -7.02 -14.98
C GLU A 15 -7.06 -6.19 -14.11
N THR A 16 -7.28 -4.88 -14.16
CA THR A 16 -7.01 -3.95 -13.07
C THR A 16 -7.58 -4.60 -11.82
N THR A 17 -6.72 -5.36 -11.12
CA THR A 17 -7.02 -6.06 -9.89
C THR A 17 -7.60 -5.01 -8.98
N ARG A 18 -8.93 -5.01 -8.92
CA ARG A 18 -9.73 -3.88 -8.48
C ARG A 18 -9.15 -3.51 -7.14
N ARG A 19 -8.62 -2.28 -7.04
CA ARG A 19 -8.10 -1.69 -5.79
C ARG A 19 -8.99 -2.24 -4.69
N ARG A 20 -8.44 -3.18 -3.90
CA ARG A 20 -9.24 -3.93 -2.93
C ARG A 20 -10.07 -2.90 -2.19
N LYS A 21 -11.37 -3.15 -2.02
CA LYS A 21 -12.24 -2.31 -1.17
C LYS A 21 -11.72 -2.45 0.26
N ILE A 22 -10.63 -1.77 0.55
CA ILE A 22 -10.15 -1.49 1.89
C ILE A 22 -10.87 -0.22 2.26
N ASP A 23 -11.72 -0.35 3.28
CA ASP A 23 -12.29 0.82 3.91
C ASP A 23 -11.13 1.69 4.40
N PRO A 24 -11.03 2.97 4.00
CA PRO A 24 -9.89 3.81 4.35
C PRO A 24 -9.77 4.08 5.86
N THR A 25 -10.76 3.65 6.64
CA THR A 25 -10.77 3.76 8.10
C THR A 25 -10.48 2.43 8.80
N THR A 26 -10.56 1.31 8.10
CA THR A 26 -10.12 0.03 8.65
C THR A 26 -8.70 -0.26 8.17
N CYS A 27 -7.79 -0.36 9.13
CA CYS A 27 -6.46 -0.91 8.96
C CYS A 27 -6.51 -2.42 8.62
N GLU A 28 -7.53 -2.90 7.89
CA GLU A 28 -7.75 -4.28 7.44
C GLU A 28 -6.90 -4.61 6.21
N ARG A 29 -5.64 -4.18 6.24
CA ARG A 29 -4.58 -4.83 5.49
C ARG A 29 -3.84 -5.73 6.45
N ASP A 30 -3.47 -6.91 5.97
CA ASP A 30 -2.40 -7.69 6.58
C ASP A 30 -1.10 -6.89 6.41
N TYR A 31 -0.88 -5.94 7.32
CA TYR A 31 0.34 -5.19 7.39
C TYR A 31 1.44 -6.14 7.85
N SER A 32 2.55 -6.12 7.11
CA SER A 32 3.79 -6.72 7.57
C SER A 32 4.24 -6.07 8.89
N ASN A 33 5.07 -6.78 9.66
CA ASN A 33 5.64 -6.22 10.90
C ASN A 33 6.38 -4.89 10.64
N GLU A 34 7.02 -4.77 9.48
CA GLU A 34 7.70 -3.56 9.01
C GLU A 34 6.73 -2.37 8.85
N GLU A 35 5.57 -2.61 8.24
CA GLU A 35 4.53 -1.59 8.08
C GLU A 35 3.92 -1.18 9.43
N MET A 36 3.73 -2.14 10.34
CA MET A 36 3.22 -1.87 11.69
C MET A 36 4.20 -1.02 12.51
N GLU A 37 5.50 -1.35 12.47
CA GLU A 37 6.56 -0.58 13.13
C GLU A 37 6.64 0.85 12.57
N PHE A 38 6.51 0.99 11.24
CA PHE A 38 6.43 2.31 10.61
C PHE A 38 5.23 3.13 11.10
N MET A 39 4.04 2.52 11.22
CA MET A 39 2.86 3.21 11.72
C MET A 39 3.02 3.68 13.17
N ASP A 40 3.57 2.84 14.05
CA ASP A 40 3.82 3.19 15.46
C ASP A 40 4.84 4.33 15.58
N ALA A 41 5.95 4.25 14.85
CA ALA A 41 6.96 5.31 14.82
C ALA A 41 6.41 6.63 14.28
N LEU A 42 5.54 6.58 13.26
CA LEU A 42 4.86 7.74 12.70
C LEU A 42 3.84 8.34 13.69
N GLU A 43 3.13 7.52 14.46
CA GLU A 43 2.25 7.99 15.54
C GLU A 43 3.06 8.70 16.64
N LEU A 44 4.18 8.10 17.07
CA LEU A 44 5.08 8.70 18.04
C LEU A 44 5.61 10.05 17.53
N TYR A 45 5.96 10.13 16.25
CA TYR A 45 6.37 11.39 15.62
C TYR A 45 5.25 12.44 15.66
N LYS A 46 4.02 12.08 15.28
CA LYS A 46 2.86 13.00 15.34
C LYS A 46 2.64 13.54 16.76
N ARG A 47 2.75 12.67 17.76
CA ARG A 47 2.59 13.03 19.19
C ARG A 47 3.70 13.96 19.67
N LYS A 48 4.94 13.75 19.22
CA LYS A 48 6.10 14.60 19.58
C LYS A 48 6.10 15.95 18.85
N SER A 49 5.76 15.95 17.56
CA SER A 49 5.79 17.16 16.72
C SER A 49 4.55 18.04 16.88
N GLY A 50 3.45 17.50 17.41
CA GLY A 50 2.17 18.20 17.53
C GLY A 50 1.48 18.45 16.18
N ARG A 51 1.95 17.84 15.10
CA ARG A 51 1.37 17.96 13.76
C ARG A 51 0.53 16.74 13.44
N MET A 52 -0.69 16.98 12.97
CA MET A 52 -1.59 15.90 12.49
C MET A 52 -1.10 15.29 11.17
N PHE A 53 -0.38 16.08 10.36
CA PHE A 53 0.12 15.69 9.04
C PHE A 53 1.62 15.98 8.93
N PRO A 54 2.47 14.96 9.09
CA PRO A 54 3.89 15.08 8.84
C PRO A 54 4.15 15.42 7.36
N THR A 55 5.19 16.21 7.09
CA THR A 55 5.67 16.48 5.73
C THR A 55 6.44 15.28 5.17
N CYS A 56 6.62 15.19 3.85
CA CYS A 56 7.40 14.09 3.26
C CYS A 56 8.84 14.02 3.78
N SER A 57 9.45 15.16 4.12
CA SER A 57 10.79 15.21 4.73
C SER A 57 10.78 14.61 6.13
N GLU A 58 9.77 14.92 6.93
CA GLU A 58 9.62 14.39 8.30
C GLU A 58 9.34 12.88 8.26
N ILE A 59 8.53 12.41 7.30
CA ILE A 59 8.31 10.97 7.08
C ILE A 59 9.63 10.26 6.75
N LEU A 60 10.47 10.86 5.88
CA LEU A 60 11.77 10.29 5.55
C LEU A 60 12.70 10.22 6.76
N GLU A 61 12.63 11.17 7.69
CA GLU A 61 13.37 11.12 8.95
C GLU A 61 12.92 9.93 9.81
N VAL A 62 11.62 9.74 10.01
CA VAL A 62 11.07 8.59 10.76
C VAL A 62 11.52 7.26 10.15
N VAL A 63 11.46 7.14 8.82
CA VAL A 63 11.91 5.93 8.11
C VAL A 63 13.41 5.68 8.31
N ARG A 64 14.23 6.74 8.31
CA ARG A 64 15.68 6.62 8.57
C ARG A 64 15.98 6.26 10.01
N ASP A 65 15.22 6.78 10.96
CA ASP A 65 15.35 6.48 12.40
C ASP A 65 15.04 5.01 12.70
N LEU A 66 14.07 4.43 11.98
CA LEU A 66 13.79 2.99 11.99
C LEU A 66 14.90 2.13 11.33
N GLY A 67 15.89 2.76 10.71
CA GLY A 67 17.02 2.06 10.08
C GLY A 67 16.79 1.65 8.63
N TYR A 68 15.64 1.97 8.03
CA TYR A 68 15.43 1.76 6.60
C TYR A 68 16.38 2.64 5.79
N ARG A 69 17.07 2.03 4.83
CA ARG A 69 17.98 2.73 3.91
C ARG A 69 17.64 2.35 2.48
N LYS A 70 17.91 3.27 1.57
CA LYS A 70 17.82 2.98 0.15
C LYS A 70 18.86 1.90 -0.20
N ALA A 71 18.42 0.76 -0.71
CA ALA A 71 19.30 -0.20 -1.35
C ALA A 71 19.87 0.45 -2.62
N VAL A 72 21.21 0.44 -2.74
CA VAL A 72 21.94 1.05 -3.86
C VAL A 72 21.84 0.17 -5.09
#